data_AF-A0A950CP05-F1
#
_entry.id   AF-A0A950CP05-F1
#
_cell.length_a   1.000
_cell.length_b   1.000
_cell.length_c   1.000
_cell.angle_alpha   90.00
_cell.angle_beta   90.00
_cell.angle_gamma   90.00
#
_symmetry.space_group_name_H-M   'P 1'
#
loop_
_entity.id
_entity.type
_entity.pdbx_description
1 polymer ?
#
loop_
_entity_poly.entity_id
_entity_poly.type
_entity_poly.pdbx_seq_one_letter_code
_entity_poly.pdbx_strand_id
1 'polypeptide(L)'
;MERLGIALGSGLSPTDIVESVRLSEKADYESAWIVEGHGGEQFSILTACALATRRIRLGTAISSVFMRSAPTIAMAAACLDHFSGGRFVLGLGSSHKVQVQAEHGVHYSDPVTR
;
A
#
# COMPACT_ATOMS: atom_id res chain seq x y z
N MET A 1 15.92 -13.83 -15.20
CA MET A 1 15.70 -12.38 -15.33
C MET A 1 15.41 -11.83 -13.94
N GLU A 2 15.99 -10.68 -13.61
CA GLU A 2 15.73 -10.01 -12.34
C GLU A 2 14.33 -9.41 -12.32
N ARG A 3 13.69 -9.44 -11.16
CA ARG A 3 12.31 -9.01 -10.93
C ARG A 3 12.34 -7.65 -10.24
N LEU A 4 11.97 -6.59 -10.97
CA LEU A 4 12.05 -5.22 -10.48
C LEU A 4 10.70 -4.71 -9.97
N GLY A 5 10.72 -4.04 -8.83
CA GLY A 5 9.57 -3.36 -8.24
C GLY A 5 9.87 -1.88 -7.98
N ILE A 6 8.83 -1.06 -7.92
CA ILE A 6 8.92 0.36 -7.61
C ILE A 6 8.13 0.69 -6.34
N ALA A 7 8.70 1.53 -5.47
CA ALA A 7 8.01 2.05 -4.30
C ALA A 7 7.68 3.53 -4.52
N LEU A 8 6.42 3.91 -4.29
CA LEU A 8 5.88 5.25 -4.51
C LEU A 8 5.25 5.75 -3.22
N GLY A 9 5.44 7.02 -2.91
CA GLY A 9 5.00 7.60 -1.65
C GLY A 9 5.21 9.10 -1.56
N SER A 10 5.59 9.55 -0.36
CA SER A 10 5.69 10.96 0.06
C SER A 10 6.15 11.92 -1.05
N GLY A 11 5.36 12.99 -1.26
CA GLY A 11 5.67 14.05 -2.22
C GLY A 11 4.91 13.95 -3.55
N LEU A 12 4.20 12.85 -3.80
CA LEU A 12 3.31 12.69 -4.95
C LEU A 12 1.84 12.82 -4.54
N SER A 13 1.02 13.43 -5.41
CA SER A 13 -0.43 13.37 -5.24
C SER A 13 -0.97 11.96 -5.54
N PRO A 14 -2.16 11.58 -5.03
CA PRO A 14 -2.80 10.31 -5.39
C PRO A 14 -2.90 10.07 -6.90
N THR A 15 -3.19 11.11 -7.68
CA THR A 15 -3.26 11.01 -9.15
C THR A 15 -1.89 10.79 -9.79
N ASP A 16 -0.83 11.44 -9.28
CA ASP A 16 0.54 11.23 -9.78
C ASP A 16 1.04 9.82 -9.49
N ILE A 17 0.64 9.25 -8.34
CA ILE A 17 0.93 7.86 -8.01
C ILE A 17 0.27 6.92 -9.02
N VAL A 18 -1.02 7.12 -9.32
CA VAL A 18 -1.75 6.28 -10.30
C VAL A 18 -1.08 6.35 -11.68
N GLU A 19 -0.73 7.54 -12.16
CA GLU A 19 -0.03 7.69 -13.44
C GLU A 19 1.37 7.05 -13.41
N SER A 20 2.11 7.19 -12.31
CA SER A 20 3.41 6.54 -12.13
C SER A 20 3.32 5.01 -12.19
N VAL A 21 2.28 4.42 -11.57
CA VAL A 21 2.03 2.97 -11.64
C VAL A 21 1.67 2.53 -13.06
N ARG A 22 0.85 3.31 -13.80
CA ARG A 22 0.56 3.04 -15.22
C ARG A 22 1.82 3.06 -16.08
N LEU A 23 2.71 4.02 -15.85
CA LEU A 23 3.99 4.13 -16.56
C LEU A 23 4.92 2.97 -16.21
N SER A 24 4.94 2.56 -14.94
CA SER A 24 5.73 1.43 -14.46
C SER A 24 5.29 0.11 -15.11
N GLU A 25 3.98 -0.12 -15.25
CA GLU A 25 3.46 -1.30 -15.97
C GLU A 25 3.87 -1.31 -17.45
N LYS A 26 3.87 -0.14 -18.11
CA LYS A 26 4.34 -0.01 -19.51
C LYS A 26 5.84 -0.26 -19.64
N ALA A 27 6.60 0.05 -18.59
CA ALA A 27 8.04 -0.20 -18.50
C ALA A 27 8.38 -1.61 -17.98
N ASP A 28 7.39 -2.50 -17.87
CA ASP A 28 7.54 -3.91 -17.49
C ASP A 28 8.07 -4.15 -16.06
N TYR A 29 7.79 -3.20 -15.14
CA TYR A 29 7.96 -3.47 -13.71
C TYR A 29 6.99 -4.57 -13.26
N GLU A 30 7.47 -5.47 -12.40
CA GLU A 30 6.66 -6.58 -11.89
C GLU A 30 5.68 -6.12 -10.81
N SER A 31 6.07 -5.13 -10.01
CA SER A 31 5.27 -4.69 -8.87
C SER A 31 5.42 -3.21 -8.56
N ALA A 32 4.34 -2.62 -8.06
CA ALA A 32 4.32 -1.28 -7.49
C ALA A 32 3.84 -1.33 -6.03
N TRP A 33 4.51 -0.57 -5.17
CA TRP A 33 4.33 -0.60 -3.73
C TRP A 33 4.03 0.80 -3.21
N ILE A 34 2.88 0.98 -2.56
CA ILE A 34 2.41 2.29 -2.10
C ILE A 34 2.63 2.41 -0.59
N VAL A 35 3.29 3.50 -0.17
CA VAL A 35 3.59 3.77 1.24
C VAL A 35 2.39 4.39 1.95
N GLU A 36 2.12 3.93 3.16
CA GLU A 36 1.15 4.55 4.07
C GLU A 36 1.71 5.82 4.71
N GLY A 37 1.14 6.98 4.40
CA GLY A 37 1.53 8.23 5.03
C GLY A 37 0.95 9.47 4.36
N HIS A 38 1.72 10.55 4.37
CA HIS A 38 1.27 11.88 3.92
C HIS A 38 0.95 11.99 2.41
N GLY A 39 1.27 10.97 1.60
CA GLY A 39 0.88 10.90 0.18
C GLY A 39 -0.59 10.49 -0.05
N GLY A 40 -1.30 10.07 1.01
CA GLY A 40 -2.71 9.70 0.97
C GLY A 40 -2.98 8.28 1.49
N GLU A 41 -4.26 7.91 1.50
CA GLU A 41 -4.73 6.62 1.99
C GLU A 41 -4.42 5.51 0.96
N GLN A 42 -3.52 4.59 1.32
CA GLN A 42 -2.93 3.64 0.38
C GLN A 42 -3.93 2.66 -0.25
N PHE A 43 -4.97 2.19 0.47
CA PHE A 43 -5.92 1.23 -0.10
C PHE A 43 -6.79 1.86 -1.20
N SER A 44 -7.19 3.11 -1.00
CA SER A 44 -7.93 3.91 -1.98
C SER A 44 -7.08 4.18 -3.23
N ILE A 45 -5.82 4.58 -3.03
CA ILE A 45 -4.86 4.81 -4.12
C ILE A 45 -4.60 3.52 -4.90
N LEU A 46 -4.34 2.41 -4.19
CA LEU A 46 -4.13 1.10 -4.80
C LEU A 46 -5.36 0.61 -5.56
N THR A 47 -6.56 0.92 -5.10
CA THR A 47 -7.80 0.60 -5.83
C THR A 47 -7.86 1.36 -7.15
N ALA A 48 -7.52 2.65 -7.16
CA ALA A 48 -7.42 3.42 -8.40
C ALA A 48 -6.34 2.84 -9.34
N CYS A 49 -5.18 2.45 -8.79
CA CYS A 49 -4.11 1.78 -9.55
C CYS A 49 -4.59 0.45 -10.13
N ALA A 50 -5.36 -0.34 -9.37
CA ALA A 50 -5.91 -1.62 -9.79
C ALA A 50 -6.84 -1.47 -10.99
N LEU A 51 -7.70 -0.44 -10.99
CA LEU A 51 -8.59 -0.14 -12.10
C LEU A 51 -7.86 0.44 -13.33
N ALA A 52 -6.73 1.11 -13.11
CA ALA A 52 -5.93 1.74 -14.17
C ALA A 52 -4.90 0.82 -14.84
N THR A 53 -4.67 -0.38 -14.30
CA THR A 53 -3.64 -1.33 -14.74
C THR A 53 -4.21 -2.74 -14.93
N ARG A 54 -3.46 -3.66 -15.56
CA ARG A 54 -3.95 -5.00 -15.92
C ARG A 54 -3.07 -6.16 -15.48
N ARG A 55 -1.79 -5.94 -15.18
CA ARG A 55 -0.79 -7.00 -14.97
C ARG A 55 0.13 -6.73 -13.78
N ILE A 56 0.59 -5.50 -13.58
CA ILE A 56 1.54 -5.17 -12.50
C ILE A 56 0.95 -5.58 -11.15
N ARG A 57 1.75 -6.21 -10.28
CA ARG A 57 1.32 -6.53 -8.90
C ARG A 57 1.28 -5.25 -8.08
N LEU A 58 0.31 -5.16 -7.18
CA LEU A 58 0.06 -3.95 -6.40
C LEU A 58 0.20 -4.30 -4.92
N GLY A 59 0.96 -3.53 -4.15
CA GLY A 59 1.17 -3.85 -2.75
C GLY A 59 1.27 -2.65 -1.81
N THR A 60 1.04 -2.90 -0.53
CA THR A 60 1.24 -1.92 0.55
C THR A 60 2.68 -1.98 1.05
N ALA A 61 3.30 -0.83 1.31
CA ALA A 61 4.66 -0.73 1.83
C ALA A 61 4.77 0.27 3.00
N ILE A 62 4.27 -0.05 4.20
CA ILE A 62 3.47 -1.22 4.58
C ILE A 62 2.16 -0.74 5.22
N SER A 63 1.16 -1.61 5.35
CA SER A 63 -0.02 -1.33 6.17
C SER A 63 0.31 -1.57 7.63
N SER A 64 0.13 -0.53 8.45
CA SER A 64 0.43 -0.61 9.88
C SER A 64 -0.64 -1.40 10.65
N VAL A 65 -0.21 -2.44 11.39
CA VAL A 65 -1.07 -3.20 12.32
C VAL A 65 -1.46 -2.41 13.57
N PHE A 66 -0.86 -1.23 13.77
CA PHE A 66 -1.22 -0.32 14.85
C PHE A 66 -2.31 0.68 14.46
N MET A 67 -2.38 1.07 13.19
CA MET A 67 -3.26 2.15 12.71
C MET A 67 -4.66 1.68 12.32
N ARG A 68 -4.81 0.39 11.98
CA ARG A 68 -6.10 -0.22 11.63
C ARG A 68 -6.25 -1.55 12.37
N SER A 69 -7.48 -1.91 12.70
CA SER A 69 -7.78 -3.23 13.26
C SER A 69 -7.57 -4.32 12.19
N ALA A 70 -7.27 -5.55 12.63
CA ALA A 70 -7.09 -6.68 11.71
C ALA A 70 -8.32 -6.91 10.80
N PRO A 71 -9.58 -6.85 11.28
CA PRO A 71 -10.75 -6.94 10.41
C PRO A 71 -10.81 -5.82 9.36
N THR A 72 -10.48 -4.57 9.72
CA THR A 72 -10.49 -3.46 8.77
C THR A 72 -9.45 -3.64 7.67
N ILE A 73 -8.24 -4.09 8.03
CA ILE A 73 -7.19 -4.42 7.05
C ILE A 73 -7.66 -5.56 6.14
N ALA A 74 -8.24 -6.62 6.70
CA ALA A 74 -8.71 -7.77 5.94
C ALA A 74 -9.82 -7.40 4.94
N MET A 75 -10.80 -6.59 5.36
CA MET A 75 -11.88 -6.12 4.47
C MET A 75 -11.33 -5.27 3.32
N ALA A 76 -10.43 -4.33 3.60
CA ALA A 76 -9.82 -3.49 2.57
C ALA A 76 -8.96 -4.32 1.60
N ALA A 77 -8.17 -5.26 2.12
CA ALA A 77 -7.36 -6.17 1.34
C ALA A 77 -8.20 -7.06 0.41
N ALA A 78 -9.29 -7.65 0.91
CA ALA A 78 -10.18 -8.50 0.12
C ALA A 78 -10.87 -7.71 -1.00
N CYS A 79 -11.32 -6.48 -0.70
CA CYS A 79 -11.93 -5.59 -1.69
C CYS A 79 -10.94 -5.22 -2.81
N LEU A 80 -9.73 -4.82 -2.43
CA LEU A 80 -8.67 -4.47 -3.37
C LEU A 80 -8.21 -5.66 -4.20
N ASP A 81 -8.08 -6.84 -3.59
CA ASP A 81 -7.73 -8.06 -4.31
C ASP A 81 -8.75 -8.37 -5.42
N HIS A 82 -10.04 -8.24 -5.10
CA HIS A 82 -11.12 -8.36 -6.08
C HIS A 82 -11.00 -7.34 -7.23
N PHE A 83 -10.85 -6.04 -6.92
CA PHE A 83 -10.68 -5.01 -7.95
C PHE A 83 -9.43 -5.21 -8.81
N SER A 84 -8.36 -5.76 -8.22
CA SER A 84 -7.11 -6.02 -8.93
C SER A 84 -7.15 -7.29 -9.77
N GLY A 85 -8.13 -8.19 -9.56
CA GLY A 85 -8.16 -9.51 -10.19
C GLY A 85 -7.09 -10.44 -9.64
N GLY A 86 -6.83 -10.43 -8.33
CA GLY A 86 -5.85 -11.31 -7.68
C GLY A 86 -4.40 -10.83 -7.75
N ARG A 87 -4.16 -9.55 -8.07
CA ARG A 87 -2.82 -8.96 -8.20
C ARG A 87 -2.33 -8.28 -6.92
N PHE A 88 -3.18 -8.19 -5.89
CA PHE A 88 -2.85 -7.46 -4.67
C PHE A 88 -1.92 -8.26 -3.76
N VAL A 89 -1.01 -7.56 -3.08
CA VAL A 89 -0.08 -8.09 -2.08
C VAL A 89 -0.15 -7.25 -0.82
N LEU A 90 -0.67 -7.83 0.25
CA LEU A 90 -0.76 -7.17 1.55
C LEU A 90 0.60 -7.22 2.26
N GLY A 91 1.35 -6.11 2.23
CA GLY A 91 2.50 -5.89 3.09
C GLY A 91 2.07 -5.34 4.45
N LEU A 92 2.45 -6.02 5.52
CA LEU A 92 2.14 -5.66 6.91
C LEU A 92 3.40 -5.27 7.68
N GLY A 93 3.24 -4.42 8.68
CA GLY A 93 4.32 -4.09 9.60
C GLY A 93 3.84 -3.25 10.78
N SER A 94 4.73 -2.96 11.71
CA SER A 94 4.44 -2.20 12.91
C SER A 94 4.39 -0.68 12.69
N SER A 95 4.92 -0.19 11.57
CA SER A 95 5.33 1.21 11.41
C SER A 95 6.35 1.61 12.49
N HIS A 96 6.51 2.90 12.76
CA HIS A 96 7.44 3.49 13.70
C HIS A 96 6.70 4.30 14.77
N LYS A 97 7.27 4.30 15.99
CA LYS A 97 6.67 4.88 17.20
C LYS A 97 6.16 6.32 17.00
N VAL A 98 6.92 7.15 16.27
CA VAL A 98 6.55 8.55 16.00
C VAL A 98 5.22 8.63 15.28
N GLN A 99 5.06 7.93 14.17
CA GLN A 99 3.82 7.93 13.38
C GLN A 99 2.66 7.36 14.20
N VAL A 100 2.85 6.20 14.83
CA VAL A 100 1.78 5.51 15.57
C VAL A 100 1.30 6.30 16.79
N GLN A 101 2.21 6.85 17.60
CA GLN A 101 1.82 7.56 18.82
C GLN A 101 1.43 9.01 18.55
N ALA A 102 2.23 9.75 17.78
CA ALA A 102 2.01 11.18 17.62
C ALA A 102 0.85 11.50 16.67
N GLU A 103 0.73 10.75 15.56
CA GLU A 103 -0.28 11.04 14.53
C GLU A 103 -1.60 10.31 14.80
N HIS A 104 -1.53 9.06 15.27
CA HIS A 104 -2.70 8.21 15.48
C HIS A 104 -3.13 8.05 16.95
N GLY A 105 -2.34 8.56 17.91
CA GLY A 105 -2.68 8.47 19.33
C GLY A 105 -2.70 7.05 19.90
N VAL A 106 -2.08 6.07 19.21
CA VAL A 106 -2.12 4.66 19.60
C VAL A 106 -0.90 4.31 20.43
N HIS A 107 -1.07 3.56 21.52
CA HIS A 107 0.06 3.04 22.29
C HIS A 107 0.91 2.07 21.46
N TYR A 108 2.21 2.36 21.35
CA TYR A 108 3.19 1.55 20.62
C TYR A 108 3.98 0.68 21.60
N SER A 109 3.57 -0.58 21.76
CA SER A 109 4.25 -1.59 22.57
C SER A 109 4.22 -2.96 21.90
N ASP A 110 5.25 -3.76 22.17
CA ASP A 110 5.35 -5.18 21.82
C ASP A 110 4.95 -5.51 20.36
N PRO A 111 5.58 -4.88 19.35
CA PRO A 111 5.14 -4.94 17.96
C PRO A 111 5.17 -6.33 17.33
N VAL A 112 5.96 -7.26 17.88
CA VAL A 112 6.04 -8.64 17.38
C VAL A 112 4.82 -9.47 17.78
N THR A 113 4.20 -9.15 18.93
CA THR A 113 3.09 -9.93 19.50
C THR A 113 1.74 -9.23 19.39
N ARG A 114 1.66 -8.14 18.61
CA ARG A 114 0.42 -7.37 18.41
C ARG A 114 -0.56 -8.07 17.47
#